data_AF-S5M717-F1
#
_entry.id   AF-S5M717-F1
#
_cell.length_a   1.000
_cell.length_b   1.000
_cell.length_c   1.000
_cell.angle_alpha   90.00
_cell.angle_beta   90.00
_cell.angle_gamma   90.00
#
_symmetry.space_group_name_H-M   'P 1'
#
loop_
_entity.id
_entity.type
_entity.pdbx_description
1 polymer ?
#
loop_
_entity_poly.entity_id
_entity_poly.type
_entity_poly.pdbx_seq_one_letter_code
_entity_poly.pdbx_strand_id
1 'polypeptide(L)'
;PYDDGASDKSYAHALVAGIDKYPRKVTRAMGKKQQTQRNKLKPFVKVIAYSHLLPTRYSVEVNFDKNSVNKEALKEPTKRRRAIRDAKVKLEEKHKAGKNKWFFTKLPF
;
A
#
# COMPACT_ATOMS: atom_id res chain seq x y z
N PRO A 1 10.09 9.91 -6.49
CA PRO A 1 9.45 10.34 -7.75
C PRO A 1 10.48 10.20 -8.86
N TYR A 2 10.10 9.65 -10.01
CA TYR A 2 10.99 9.52 -11.16
C TYR A 2 10.29 10.20 -12.33
N ASP A 3 10.34 11.53 -12.35
CA ASP A 3 9.48 12.36 -13.18
C ASP A 3 9.97 12.41 -14.64
N ASP A 4 11.28 12.33 -14.86
CA ASP A 4 11.90 12.32 -16.20
C ASP A 4 12.28 10.90 -16.70
N GLY A 5 11.86 9.87 -15.97
CA GLY A 5 12.29 8.50 -16.21
C GLY A 5 13.63 8.14 -15.52
N ALA A 6 14.07 6.91 -15.75
CA ALA A 6 15.31 6.34 -15.21
C ALA A 6 15.97 5.43 -16.26
N SER A 7 17.22 5.03 -16.05
CA SER A 7 17.97 4.21 -17.01
C SER A 7 17.28 2.91 -17.42
N ASP A 8 16.51 2.30 -16.52
CA ASP A 8 15.73 1.08 -16.77
C ASP A 8 14.35 1.35 -17.39
N LYS A 9 13.83 2.57 -17.27
CA LYS A 9 12.47 2.97 -17.69
C LYS A 9 12.47 4.42 -18.14
N SER A 10 12.42 4.65 -19.45
CA SER A 10 12.42 6.00 -20.06
C SER A 10 11.18 6.85 -19.79
N TYR A 11 10.12 6.28 -19.22
CA TYR A 11 8.87 6.99 -18.93
C TYR A 11 8.77 7.42 -17.47
N ALA A 12 8.02 8.49 -17.21
CA ALA A 12 7.72 8.99 -15.88
C ALA A 12 6.94 7.95 -15.03
N HIS A 13 7.42 7.67 -13.83
CA HIS A 13 6.86 6.61 -12.98
C HIS A 13 6.99 6.85 -11.47
N ALA A 14 6.11 6.21 -10.72
CA ALA A 14 6.12 6.19 -9.27
C ALA A 14 6.39 4.79 -8.71
N LEU A 15 7.06 4.75 -7.56
CA LEU A 15 7.03 3.61 -6.65
C LEU A 15 5.79 3.74 -5.77
N VAL A 16 4.85 2.82 -5.92
CA VAL A 16 3.56 2.84 -5.24
C VAL A 16 3.46 1.69 -4.25
N ALA A 17 3.05 1.99 -3.03
CA ALA A 17 2.57 1.03 -2.06
C ALA A 17 1.04 1.16 -1.95
N GLY A 18 0.32 0.07 -2.14
CA GLY A 18 -1.14 0.06 -2.18
C GLY A 18 -1.75 -1.17 -1.49
N ILE A 19 -3.08 -1.27 -1.57
CA ILE A 19 -3.86 -2.35 -0.95
C ILE A 19 -4.44 -3.24 -2.06
N ASP A 20 -4.05 -4.52 -2.05
CA ASP A 20 -4.60 -5.56 -2.94
C ASP A 20 -5.91 -6.11 -2.34
N LYS A 21 -5.86 -6.48 -1.06
CA LYS A 21 -7.03 -6.93 -0.30
C LYS A 21 -7.35 -5.97 0.82
N TYR A 22 -8.48 -5.28 0.69
CA TYR A 22 -8.99 -4.33 1.66
C TYR A 22 -9.48 -5.02 2.94
N PRO A 23 -9.35 -4.35 4.11
CA PRO A 23 -10.03 -4.79 5.32
C PRO A 23 -11.55 -4.77 5.13
N ARG A 24 -12.25 -5.72 5.74
CA ARG A 24 -13.70 -5.85 5.63
C ARG A 24 -14.39 -5.18 6.81
N LYS A 25 -15.61 -4.69 6.60
CA LYS A 25 -16.46 -4.10 7.65
C LYS A 25 -16.58 -5.07 8.84
N VAL A 26 -16.31 -4.54 10.03
CA VAL A 26 -16.50 -5.22 11.32
C VAL A 26 -17.78 -4.71 11.98
N THR A 27 -18.57 -5.60 12.57
CA THR A 27 -19.78 -5.25 13.33
C THR A 27 -19.67 -5.77 14.77
N ARG A 28 -20.49 -5.21 15.67
CA ARG A 28 -20.45 -5.53 17.11
C ARG A 28 -20.74 -7.00 17.42
N ALA A 29 -21.55 -7.67 16.61
CA ALA A 29 -21.93 -9.08 16.80
C ALA A 29 -20.79 -10.08 16.51
N MET A 30 -19.70 -9.64 15.86
CA MET A 30 -18.62 -10.55 15.48
C MET A 30 -17.73 -10.90 16.68
N GLY A 31 -17.39 -12.18 16.82
CA GLY A 31 -16.41 -12.61 17.81
C GLY A 31 -14.98 -12.13 17.50
N LYS A 32 -14.13 -12.03 18.52
CA LYS A 32 -12.75 -11.49 18.42
C LYS A 32 -11.94 -12.12 17.27
N LYS A 33 -12.03 -13.44 17.08
CA LYS A 33 -11.34 -14.17 15.98
C LYS A 33 -11.76 -13.69 14.60
N GLN A 34 -13.06 -13.45 14.40
CA GLN A 34 -13.59 -12.96 13.12
C GLN A 34 -13.18 -11.51 12.88
N GLN A 35 -13.21 -10.66 13.92
CA GLN A 35 -12.77 -9.27 13.83
C GLN A 35 -11.30 -9.17 13.37
N THR A 36 -10.41 -9.95 14.01
CA THR A 36 -8.99 -10.00 13.62
C THR A 36 -8.79 -10.42 12.16
N GLN A 37 -9.54 -11.43 11.69
CA GLN A 37 -9.45 -11.88 10.29
C GLN A 37 -10.02 -10.88 9.28
N ARG A 38 -10.96 -10.02 9.68
CA ARG A 38 -11.53 -8.98 8.81
C ARG A 38 -10.65 -7.73 8.73
N ASN A 39 -9.92 -7.41 9.80
CA ASN A 39 -9.00 -6.27 9.84
C ASN A 39 -7.68 -6.51 9.09
N LYS A 40 -7.34 -7.77 8.76
CA LYS A 40 -6.15 -8.09 7.96
C LYS A 40 -6.27 -7.53 6.54
N LEU A 41 -5.21 -6.85 6.11
CA LEU A 41 -5.07 -6.37 4.73
C LEU A 41 -3.90 -7.08 4.02
N LYS A 42 -3.95 -7.09 2.69
CA LYS A 42 -2.83 -7.55 1.85
C LYS A 42 -2.32 -6.35 1.05
N PRO A 43 -1.09 -5.87 1.31
CA PRO A 43 -0.55 -4.77 0.54
C PRO A 43 0.22 -5.28 -0.69
N PHE A 44 0.50 -4.36 -1.61
CA PHE A 44 1.44 -4.56 -2.71
C PHE A 44 2.38 -3.37 -2.81
N VAL A 45 3.56 -3.61 -3.38
CA VAL A 45 4.52 -2.56 -3.75
C VAL A 45 4.89 -2.78 -5.21
N LYS A 46 4.72 -1.75 -6.05
CA LYS A 46 4.90 -1.83 -7.50
C LYS A 46 5.42 -0.51 -8.07
N VAL A 47 6.19 -0.59 -9.14
CA VAL A 47 6.55 0.57 -9.98
C VAL A 47 5.48 0.73 -11.06
N ILE A 48 4.82 1.88 -11.12
CA ILE A 48 3.70 2.17 -12.02
C ILE A 48 3.99 3.47 -12.78
N ALA A 49 3.76 3.47 -14.10
CA ALA A 49 3.84 4.67 -14.93
C ALA A 49 2.77 5.69 -14.52
N TYR A 50 3.06 6.99 -14.63
CA TYR A 50 2.06 8.02 -14.30
C TYR A 50 0.79 7.96 -15.15
N SER A 51 0.88 7.51 -16.40
CA SER A 51 -0.28 7.29 -17.27
C SER A 51 -1.29 6.27 -16.73
N HIS A 52 -0.86 5.35 -15.86
CA HIS A 52 -1.73 4.33 -15.26
C HIS A 52 -2.25 4.72 -13.86
N LEU A 53 -1.97 5.95 -13.41
CA LEU A 53 -2.42 6.46 -12.12
C LEU A 53 -3.50 7.51 -12.33
N LEU A 54 -4.60 7.37 -11.58
CA LEU A 54 -5.57 8.43 -11.40
C LEU A 54 -5.18 9.21 -10.13
N PRO A 55 -4.66 10.45 -10.25
CA PRO A 55 -4.33 11.24 -9.08
C PRO A 55 -5.62 11.58 -8.32
N THR A 56 -5.54 11.59 -7.00
CA THR A 56 -6.68 11.92 -6.14
C THR A 56 -6.30 13.05 -5.19
N ARG A 57 -7.31 13.82 -4.78
CA ARG A 57 -7.17 14.90 -3.78
C ARG A 57 -6.64 14.42 -2.42
N TYR A 58 -6.83 13.13 -2.10
CA TYR A 58 -6.54 12.61 -0.76
C TYR A 58 -5.05 12.31 -0.59
N SER A 59 -4.50 12.75 0.54
CA SER A 59 -3.14 12.43 0.94
C SER A 59 -3.14 11.41 2.09
N VAL A 60 -2.22 10.44 2.03
CA VAL A 60 -2.02 9.45 3.09
C VAL A 60 -0.57 9.53 3.55
N GLU A 61 -0.35 10.11 4.71
CA GLU A 61 0.98 10.30 5.27
C GLU A 61 1.52 9.00 5.89
N VAL A 62 2.12 8.12 5.09
CA VAL A 62 2.78 6.93 5.62
C VAL A 62 4.29 7.12 5.51
N ASN A 63 4.97 7.15 6.66
CA ASN A 63 6.42 7.22 6.71
C ASN A 63 6.99 5.84 6.36
N PHE A 64 7.17 5.56 5.07
CA PHE A 64 7.90 4.39 4.62
C PHE A 64 9.40 4.57 4.83
N ASP A 65 10.09 3.49 5.18
CA ASP A 65 11.54 3.52 5.26
C ASP A 65 12.07 3.49 3.83
N LYS A 66 12.76 4.55 3.41
CA LYS A 66 13.28 4.72 2.05
C LYS A 66 14.33 3.65 1.72
N ASN A 67 14.95 3.05 2.74
CA ASN A 67 15.92 1.97 2.56
C ASN A 67 15.24 0.62 2.29
N SER A 68 14.07 0.37 2.89
CA SER A 68 13.37 -0.91 2.73
C SER A 68 12.42 -0.91 1.52
N VAL A 69 11.83 0.23 1.18
CA VAL A 69 10.92 0.39 0.03
C VAL A 69 11.63 1.22 -1.05
N ASN A 70 12.44 0.54 -1.86
CA ASN A 70 13.13 1.14 -2.99
C ASN A 70 12.97 0.28 -4.27
N LYS A 71 13.42 0.84 -5.40
CA LYS A 71 13.27 0.22 -6.73
C LYS A 71 14.14 -1.02 -6.91
N GLU A 72 15.35 -1.00 -6.34
CA GLU A 72 16.29 -2.13 -6.42
C GLU A 72 15.85 -3.32 -5.56
N ALA A 73 15.29 -3.07 -4.38
CA ALA A 73 14.71 -4.05 -3.48
C ALA A 73 13.53 -4.79 -4.12
N LEU A 74 12.87 -4.19 -5.12
CA LEU A 74 11.79 -4.86 -5.85
C LEU A 74 12.30 -5.88 -6.87
N LYS A 75 13.55 -5.77 -7.33
CA LYS A 75 14.15 -6.73 -8.27
C LYS A 75 14.44 -8.06 -7.57
N GLU A 76 14.87 -8.01 -6.31
CA GLU A 76 15.14 -9.20 -5.50
C GLU A 76 13.88 -9.71 -4.77
N PRO A 77 13.50 -11.00 -4.91
CA PRO A 77 12.30 -11.54 -4.27
C PRO A 77 12.29 -11.46 -2.73
N THR A 78 13.45 -11.61 -2.09
CA THR A 78 13.60 -11.57 -0.62
C THR A 78 13.37 -10.16 -0.07
N LYS A 79 14.04 -9.16 -0.66
CA LYS A 79 13.88 -7.74 -0.32
C LYS A 79 12.47 -7.26 -0.63
N ARG A 80 11.85 -7.70 -1.74
CA ARG A 80 10.45 -7.42 -2.07
C ARG A 80 9.48 -7.92 -0.99
N ARG A 81 9.67 -9.15 -0.49
CA ARG A 81 8.85 -9.70 0.60
C ARG A 81 9.00 -8.88 1.89
N ARG A 82 10.20 -8.40 2.20
CA ARG A 82 10.46 -7.52 3.35
C ARG A 82 9.71 -6.18 3.20
N ALA A 83 9.84 -5.53 2.04
CA ALA A 83 9.13 -4.28 1.75
C ALA A 83 7.60 -4.41 1.88
N ILE A 84 7.03 -5.50 1.37
CA ILE A 84 5.59 -5.79 1.50
C ILE A 84 5.20 -6.00 2.98
N ARG A 85 6.03 -6.67 3.77
CA ARG A 85 5.79 -6.89 5.21
C ARG A 85 5.82 -5.57 5.97
N ASP A 86 6.80 -4.72 5.72
CA ASP A 86 6.92 -3.40 6.35
C ASP A 86 5.72 -2.51 6.00
N ALA A 87 5.32 -2.51 4.71
CA ALA A 87 4.14 -1.78 4.27
C ALA A 87 2.85 -2.28 4.95
N LYS A 88 2.75 -3.60 5.18
CA LYS A 88 1.61 -4.20 5.86
C LYS A 88 1.46 -3.66 7.28
N VAL A 89 2.54 -3.69 8.06
CA VAL A 89 2.51 -3.24 9.47
C VAL A 89 2.04 -1.79 9.56
N LYS A 90 2.66 -0.90 8.77
CA LYS A 90 2.34 0.53 8.77
C LYS A 90 0.90 0.82 8.34
N LEU A 91 0.40 0.11 7.31
CA LEU A 91 -0.98 0.28 6.84
C LEU A 91 -2.01 -0.28 7.84
N GLU A 92 -1.71 -1.40 8.50
CA GLU A 92 -2.60 -1.97 9.53
C GLU A 92 -2.67 -1.07 10.78
N GLU A 93 -1.56 -0.46 11.19
CA GLU A 93 -1.52 0.52 12.29
C GLU A 93 -2.39 1.75 11.97
N LYS A 94 -2.23 2.32 10.77
CA LYS A 94 -3.05 3.45 10.29
C LYS A 94 -4.54 3.11 10.24
N HIS A 95 -4.88 1.91 9.77
CA HIS A 95 -6.26 1.45 9.72
C HIS A 95 -6.88 1.33 11.12
N LYS A 96 -6.15 0.72 12.07
CA LYS A 96 -6.59 0.59 13.47
C LYS A 96 -6.75 1.94 14.16
N ALA A 97 -5.92 2.92 13.81
CA ALA A 97 -6.05 4.29 14.30
C ALA A 97 -7.28 5.04 13.74
N GLY A 98 -8.04 4.45 12.80
CA GLY A 98 -9.22 5.06 12.20
C GLY A 98 -8.93 6.24 11.26
N LYS A 99 -7.65 6.47 10.93
CA LYS A 99 -7.23 7.55 10.01
C LYS A 99 -7.42 7.13 8.55
N ASN A 100 -7.61 8.11 7.67
CA ASN A 100 -7.69 7.91 6.21
C ASN A 100 -8.76 6.87 5.79
N LYS A 101 -9.98 6.95 6.36
CA LYS A 101 -11.09 6.00 6.11
C LYS A 101 -11.35 5.73 4.62
N TRP A 102 -11.27 6.76 3.78
CA TRP A 102 -11.44 6.64 2.33
C TRP A 102 -10.44 5.65 1.71
N PHE A 103 -9.16 5.73 2.09
CA PHE A 103 -8.10 4.87 1.55
C PHE A 103 -8.26 3.39 1.92
N PHE A 104 -8.86 3.08 3.07
CA PHE A 104 -9.09 1.71 3.53
C PHE A 104 -10.46 1.16 3.13
N THR A 105 -11.27 1.93 2.41
CA THR A 105 -12.57 1.50 1.89
C THR A 105 -12.38 1.07 0.43
N LYS A 106 -12.92 -0.10 0.06
CA LYS A 106 -12.85 -0.58 -1.32
C LYS A 106 -13.64 0.37 -2.23
N LEU A 107 -13.02 0.79 -3.34
CA LEU A 107 -13.71 1.55 -4.39
C LEU A 107 -14.68 0.60 -5.14
N PRO A 108 -15.98 0.92 -5.22
CA PRO A 108 -16.96 0.07 -5.91
C PRO A 108 -16.89 0.32 -7.42
N PHE A 109 -16.41 -0.67 -8.15
CA PHE A 109 -16.49 -0.81 -9.61
C PHE A 109 -16.37 -2.30 -9.94
#